data_AF-A0AAW3YVI3-F1
#
_entry.id   AF-A0AAW3YVI3-F1
#
_cell.length_a   1.000
_cell.length_b   1.000
_cell.length_c   1.000
_cell.angle_alpha   90.00
_cell.angle_beta   90.00
_cell.angle_gamma   90.00
#
_symmetry.space_group_name_H-M   'P 1'
#
loop_
_entity.id
_entity.type
_entity.pdbx_description
1 polymer ?
#
loop_
_entity_poly.entity_id
_entity_poly.type
_entity_poly.pdbx_seq_one_letter_code
_entity_poly.pdbx_strand_id
1 'polypeptide(L)' 'MGSTGRFWRADLGIIPQPDLESFMNFNDDSAAKLVLHFFVKPHPDGYHSSVTETFIFCPNKKVKTRFTPYWLTIGPA' A
#
# COMPACT_ATOMS: atom_id res chain seq x y z
N MET A 1 -3.13 -4.22 -7.28
CA MET A 1 -1.77 -4.82 -7.14
C MET A 1 -1.40 -4.82 -5.66
N GLY A 2 -0.81 -5.91 -5.14
CA GLY A 2 -0.43 -6.03 -3.72
C GLY A 2 1.10 -6.13 -3.56
N SER A 3 1.64 -5.54 -2.49
CA SER A 3 3.05 -5.62 -2.12
C SER A 3 3.23 -5.68 -0.60
N THR A 4 4.28 -6.35 -0.14
CA THR A 4 4.65 -6.38 1.29
C THR A 4 6.03 -5.81 1.47
N GLY A 5 6.26 -5.07 2.55
CA GLY A 5 7.58 -4.50 2.80
C GLY A 5 7.63 -3.45 3.89
N ARG A 6 8.79 -2.80 3.97
CA ARG A 6 9.10 -1.74 4.94
C ARG A 6 9.24 -0.42 4.20
N PHE A 7 8.12 0.05 3.65
CA PHE A 7 8.05 1.19 2.73
C PHE A 7 8.66 2.50 3.26
N TRP A 8 8.83 2.65 4.58
CA TRP A 8 9.50 3.79 5.21
C TRP A 8 11.03 3.76 5.12
N ARG A 9 11.62 2.65 4.63
CA ARG A 9 13.06 2.57 4.37
C ARG A 9 13.37 3.09 2.97
N ALA A 10 14.57 3.65 2.78
CA ALA A 10 15.03 4.13 1.48
C ALA A 10 15.11 3.02 0.41
N ASP A 11 15.38 1.78 0.83
CA ASP A 11 15.38 0.59 -0.03
C ASP A 11 13.97 -0.01 -0.22
N LEU A 12 12.92 0.64 0.32
CA LEU A 12 11.52 0.19 0.42
C LEU A 12 11.32 -1.14 1.15
N GLY A 13 12.40 -1.88 1.43
CA GLY A 13 12.40 -3.19 2.05
C GLY A 13 11.35 -4.12 1.46
N ILE A 14 11.18 -4.14 0.14
CA ILE A 14 10.16 -4.96 -0.53
C ILE A 14 10.45 -6.43 -0.25
N ILE A 15 9.45 -7.13 0.26
CA ILE A 15 9.47 -8.56 0.51
C ILE A 15 8.64 -9.19 -0.61
N PRO A 16 9.27 -9.90 -1.56
CA PRO A 16 8.54 -10.54 -2.65
C PRO A 16 7.66 -11.66 -2.10
N GLN A 17 6.41 -11.68 -2.54
CA GLN A 17 5.48 -12.79 -2.27
C GLN A 17 5.32 -13.59 -3.57
N PRO A 18 5.50 -14.92 -3.53
CA PRO A 18 5.44 -15.75 -4.74
C PRO A 18 4.02 -15.85 -5.31
N ASP A 19 3.01 -15.72 -4.47
CA ASP A 19 1.60 -15.84 -4.84
C ASP A 19 0.67 -15.05 -3.91
N LEU A 20 -0.63 -15.07 -4.25
CA LEU A 20 -1.67 -14.40 -3.49
C LEU A 20 -1.85 -15.01 -2.10
N GLU A 21 -1.72 -16.32 -1.96
CA GLU A 21 -1.90 -17.01 -0.68
C GLU A 21 -0.82 -16.60 0.33
N SER A 22 0.43 -16.53 -0.11
CA SER A 22 1.58 -16.04 0.65
C SER A 22 1.39 -14.58 1.04
N PHE A 23 0.86 -13.75 0.14
CA PHE A 23 0.51 -12.36 0.44
C PHE A 23 -0.59 -12.27 1.51
N MET A 24 -1.65 -13.08 1.41
CA MET A 24 -2.75 -13.09 2.38
C MET A 24 -2.29 -13.59 3.75
N ASN A 25 -1.45 -14.63 3.78
CA ASN A 25 -0.90 -15.23 5.00
C ASN A 25 0.33 -14.53 5.56
N PHE A 26 0.87 -13.51 4.87
CA PHE A 26 2.02 -12.75 5.33
C PHE A 26 1.78 -12.15 6.73
N ASN A 27 2.64 -12.47 7.69
CA ASN A 27 2.47 -12.10 9.10
C ASN A 27 3.76 -11.57 9.75
N ASP A 28 4.59 -10.85 9.00
CA ASP A 28 5.78 -10.20 9.56
C ASP A 28 5.38 -8.92 10.33
N ASP A 29 5.49 -8.97 11.66
CA ASP A 29 5.22 -7.85 12.56
C ASP A 29 6.13 -6.63 12.34
N SER A 30 7.18 -6.75 11.55
CA SER A 30 8.09 -5.66 11.23
C SER A 30 7.76 -4.95 9.91
N ALA A 31 6.79 -5.44 9.14
CA ALA A 31 6.47 -5.00 7.79
C ALA A 31 4.99 -4.62 7.63
N ALA A 32 4.69 -3.84 6.59
CA ALA A 32 3.32 -3.49 6.20
C ALA A 32 2.93 -4.22 4.91
N LYS A 33 1.62 -4.44 4.73
CA LYS A 33 1.05 -4.82 3.42
C LYS A 33 0.45 -3.59 2.77
N LEU A 34 0.60 -3.46 1.46
CA LEU A 34 0.06 -2.36 0.67
C LEU A 34 -0.67 -2.94 -0.53
N VAL A 35 -1.88 -2.45 -0.77
CA VAL A 35 -2.71 -2.79 -1.94
C VAL A 35 -3.06 -1.51 -2.67
N LEU A 36 -2.71 -1.45 -3.95
CA LEU A 36 -3.15 -0.40 -4.87
C LEU A 36 -4.35 -0.90 -5.64
N HIS A 37 -5.44 -0.15 -5.54
CA HIS A 37 -6.64 -0.34 -6.32
C HIS A 37 -6.76 0.81 -7.32
N PHE A 38 -6.80 0.45 -8.60
CA PHE A 38 -6.95 1.41 -9.70
C PHE A 38 -8.30 1.17 -10.33
N PHE A 39 -9.12 2.22 -10.43
CA PHE A 39 -10.37 2.14 -11.15
C PHE A 39 -10.64 3.44 -11.89
N VAL A 40 -11.36 3.33 -13.00
CA VAL A 40 -11.76 4.48 -13.81
C VAL A 40 -13.17 4.87 -13.41
N LYS A 41 -13.32 6.12 -12.95
CA LYS A 41 -14.63 6.71 -12.65
C LYS A 41 -15.13 7.48 -13.88
N PRO A 42 -16.21 7.04 -14.54
CA PRO A 42 -16.80 7.80 -15.63
C PRO A 42 -17.51 9.04 -15.10
N HIS A 43 -17.40 10.15 -15.82
CA HIS A 43 -18.10 11.39 -15.55
C HIS A 43 -19.26 11.60 -16.56
N PRO A 44 -20.33 12.29 -16.15
CA PRO A 44 -21.49 12.56 -17.01
C PRO A 44 -21.13 13.28 -18.31
N ASP A 45 -20.04 14.05 -18.29
CA ASP A 45 -19.61 14.93 -19.39
C ASP A 45 -18.69 14.21 -20.39
N GLY A 46 -18.58 12.88 -20.31
CA GLY A 46 -17.75 12.05 -21.20
C GLY A 46 -16.27 11.92 -20.80
N TYR A 47 -15.86 12.55 -19.69
CA TYR A 47 -14.51 12.40 -19.13
C TYR A 47 -14.38 11.15 -18.26
N HIS A 48 -13.16 10.65 -18.15
CA HIS A 48 -12.82 9.52 -17.29
C HIS A 48 -11.73 9.94 -16.31
N SER A 49 -12.02 9.84 -15.02
CA SER A 49 -11.03 10.07 -13.96
C SER A 49 -10.40 8.75 -13.56
N SER A 50 -9.07 8.69 -13.56
CA SER A 50 -8.36 7.53 -13.00
C SER A 50 -8.19 7.72 -11.51
N VAL A 51 -8.85 6.87 -10.72
CA VAL A 51 -8.77 6.89 -9.26
C VAL A 51 -7.76 5.85 -8.82
N THR A 52 -6.81 6.28 -8.00
CA THR A 52 -5.81 5.40 -7.36
C THR A 52 -6.07 5.40 -5.87
N GLU A 53 -6.55 4.29 -5.33
CA GLU A 53 -6.69 4.08 -3.90
C GLU A 53 -5.53 3.22 -3.39
N THR A 54 -4.88 3.68 -2.33
CA THR A 54 -3.80 2.95 -1.67
C THR A 54 -4.26 2.50 -0.29
N PHE A 55 -4.42 1.20 -0.11
CA PHE A 55 -4.78 0.57 1.15
C PHE A 55 -3.52 0.03 1.83
N ILE A 56 -3.23 0.49 3.04
CA ILE A 56 -2.07 0.03 3.81
C ILE A 56 -2.54 -0.66 5.08
N PHE A 57 -2.16 -1.93 5.22
CA PHE A 57 -2.33 -2.71 6.43
C PHE A 57 -1.04 -2.68 7.25
N CYS A 58 -1.12 -2.11 8.44
CA CYS A 58 -0.05 -2.15 9.45
C CYS A 58 -0.45 -3.16 10.53
N PRO A 59 0.32 -4.25 10.75
CA PRO A 59 -0.05 -5.28 11.73
C PRO A 59 -0.02 -4.78 13.17
N ASN A 60 0.78 -3.74 13.47
CA ASN A 60 0.86 -3.16 14.80
C ASN A 60 1.12 -1.65 14.78
N LYS A 61 0.99 -1.02 15.96
CA LYS A 61 1.18 0.43 16.14
C LYS A 61 2.60 0.88 15.81
N LYS A 62 3.64 0.05 16.03
CA LYS A 62 5.04 0.41 15.74
C LYS A 62 5.26 0.58 14.23
N VAL A 63 4.75 -0.36 13.43
CA VAL A 63 4.77 -0.26 11.96
C VAL A 63 3.99 0.96 11.49
N LYS A 64 2.80 1.20 12.06
CA LYS A 64 2.00 2.39 11.75
C LYS A 64 2.77 3.69 12.02
N THR A 65 3.38 3.84 13.20
CA THR A 65 4.16 5.04 13.55
C THR A 65 5.36 5.26 12.63
N ARG A 66 6.06 4.20 12.21
CA ARG A 66 7.17 4.30 11.24
C ARG A 66 6.68 4.67 9.85
N PHE A 67 5.51 4.19 9.47
CA PHE A 67 4.92 4.45 8.16
C PHE A 67 4.28 5.84 8.05
N THR A 68 3.73 6.40 9.14
CA THR A 68 3.11 7.73 9.17
C THR A 68 3.94 8.84 8.51
N PRO A 69 5.23 9.06 8.85
CA PRO A 69 6.02 10.13 8.24
C PRO A 69 6.23 9.91 6.73
N TYR A 70 6.40 8.66 6.30
CA TYR A 70 6.47 8.32 4.89
C TYR A 70 5.15 8.66 4.17
N TRP A 71 4.02 8.27 4.76
CA TRP A 71 2.68 8.56 4.23
C TRP A 71 2.40 10.06 4.09
N LEU A 72 2.81 10.87 5.06
CA LEU A 72 2.67 12.33 5.01
C LEU A 72 3.55 12.97 3.92
N THR A 73 4.65 12.32 3.54
CA THR A 73 5.57 12.83 2.50
C THR A 73 5.02 12.59 1.10
N ILE A 74 4.45 11.40 0.85
CA ILE A 74 3.84 11.09 -0.45
C ILE A 74 2.42 11.66 -0.57
N GLY A 75 1.76 11.92 0.56
CA GLY A 75 0.45 12.54 0.68
C GLY A 75 -0.70 11.66 0.18
N PRO A 76 -1.90 11.73 0.79
CA PRO A 76 -3.12 11.40 0.05
C PRO A 76 -3.31 12.46 -1.04
N ALA A 77 -3.44 12.03 -2.30
CA ALA A 77 -3.89 12.87 -3.40
C ALA A 77 -5.37 13.24 -3.24
#